data_AF-A0A9D2A471-F1
#
_entry.id   AF-A0A9D2A471-F1
#
_cell.length_a   1.000
_cell.length_b   1.000
_cell.length_c   1.000
_cell.angle_alpha   90.00
_cell.angle_beta   90.00
_cell.angle_gamma   90.00
#
_symmetry.space_group_name_H-M   'P 1'
#
loop_
_entity.id
_entity.type
_entity.pdbx_description
1 polymer ?
#
loop_
_entity_poly.entity_id
_entity_poly.type
_entity_poly.pdbx_seq_one_letter_code
_entity_poly.pdbx_strand_id
1 'polypeptide(L)'
;MKSKFFGLNAKLALAVLAVGTMFTSCYDSENGDVVKPYQPVPPTYYVAGTITDAENGAPLAATVSVSGEETPVTADATSGAYSMKLTSTGAKTLTAEYEGYEPSGDRAFNIPTDLKNGES
;
A
#
# COMPACT_ATOMS: atom_id res chain seq x y z
N MET A 1 -22.99 46.70 80.60
CA MET A 1 -22.05 45.68 81.10
C MET A 1 -20.91 45.52 80.13
N LYS A 2 -19.69 45.44 80.66
CA LYS A 2 -18.44 45.16 79.95
C LYS A 2 -18.37 43.64 79.76
N SER A 3 -17.97 43.15 78.60
CA SER A 3 -17.27 41.86 78.49
C SER A 3 -16.49 41.77 77.20
N LYS A 4 -15.22 41.42 77.33
CA LYS A 4 -14.22 41.16 76.29
C LYS A 4 -14.24 39.66 75.99
N PHE A 5 -14.11 39.26 74.72
CA PHE A 5 -13.58 37.93 74.41
C PHE A 5 -12.60 37.99 73.24
N PHE A 6 -11.43 37.42 73.48
CA PHE A 6 -10.24 37.39 72.66
C PHE A 6 -10.41 36.49 71.41
N GLY A 7 -9.76 36.89 70.32
CA GLY A 7 -8.76 36.03 69.67
C GLY A 7 -9.21 35.05 68.58
N LEU A 8 -8.34 34.97 67.56
CA LEU A 8 -7.96 33.73 66.88
C LEU A 8 -8.71 33.25 65.62
N ASN A 9 -9.08 34.10 64.65
CA ASN A 9 -9.54 33.60 63.33
C ASN A 9 -8.87 34.24 62.11
N ALA A 10 -7.67 34.82 62.25
CA ALA A 10 -6.85 35.25 61.11
C ALA A 10 -6.10 34.10 60.41
N LYS A 11 -6.24 32.85 60.89
CA LYS A 11 -5.58 31.67 60.30
C LYS A 11 -6.40 30.92 59.24
N LEU A 12 -7.68 31.27 59.04
CA LEU A 12 -8.53 30.54 58.09
C LEU A 12 -8.44 31.07 56.65
N ALA A 13 -7.98 32.32 56.45
CA ALA A 13 -8.00 32.95 55.14
C ALA A 13 -6.86 32.51 54.18
N LEU A 14 -5.81 31.84 54.68
CA LEU A 14 -4.64 31.49 53.85
C LEU A 14 -4.64 30.07 53.30
N ALA A 15 -5.59 29.22 53.70
CA ALA A 15 -5.63 27.82 53.27
C ALA A 15 -6.36 27.57 51.93
N VAL A 16 -7.05 28.57 51.37
CA VAL A 16 -7.86 28.39 50.14
C VAL A 16 -7.04 28.63 48.85
N LEU A 17 -5.86 29.25 48.94
CA LEU A 17 -5.01 29.51 47.77
C LEU A 17 -4.16 28.30 47.33
N ALA A 18 -4.10 27.23 48.13
CA ALA A 18 -3.20 26.10 47.88
C ALA A 18 -3.85 24.93 47.11
N VAL A 19 -5.18 24.93 46.89
CA VAL A 19 -5.88 23.84 46.18
C VAL A 19 -6.22 24.22 44.72
N GLY A 20 -6.03 25.48 44.33
CA GLY A 20 -6.40 26.00 43.01
C GLY A 20 -5.38 25.77 41.88
N THR A 21 -4.18 25.28 42.17
CA THR A 21 -3.11 25.10 41.15
C THR A 21 -2.77 23.64 40.86
N MET A 22 -3.44 22.68 41.49
CA MET A 22 -3.20 21.25 41.22
C MET A 22 -3.80 20.76 39.90
N PHE A 23 -4.50 21.62 39.15
CA PHE A 23 -5.05 21.29 37.82
C PHE A 23 -4.28 21.92 36.65
N THR A 24 -3.14 22.59 36.88
CA THR A 24 -2.34 23.18 35.78
C THR A 24 -1.05 22.41 35.45
N SER A 25 -0.93 21.17 35.94
CA SER A 25 0.26 20.34 35.75
C SER A 25 -0.19 18.89 35.87
N CYS A 26 -0.44 18.12 34.82
CA CYS A 26 0.25 18.06 33.55
C CYS A 26 -0.79 17.98 32.44
N TYR A 27 -1.06 19.08 31.73
CA TYR A 27 -1.30 18.90 30.31
C TYR A 27 0.06 18.49 29.76
N ASP A 28 0.34 17.19 29.84
CA ASP A 28 1.35 16.58 29.01
C ASP A 28 0.80 16.79 27.62
N SER A 29 1.20 17.89 26.98
CA SER A 29 1.24 17.94 25.54
C SER A 29 2.26 16.87 25.16
N GLU A 30 1.85 15.61 25.24
CA GLU A 30 2.38 14.56 24.39
C GLU A 30 2.25 15.18 23.01
N ASN A 31 3.40 15.64 22.50
CA ASN A 31 3.57 15.90 21.09
C ASN A 31 3.05 14.63 20.45
N GLY A 32 1.83 14.69 19.90
CA GLY A 32 1.21 13.56 19.26
C GLY A 32 2.27 13.05 18.30
N ASP A 33 2.75 11.83 18.53
CA ASP A 33 3.41 11.09 17.49
C ASP A 33 2.35 11.03 16.40
N VAL A 34 2.46 11.96 15.45
CA VAL A 34 1.63 11.99 14.25
C VAL A 34 2.00 10.70 13.57
N VAL A 35 1.25 9.64 13.90
CA VAL A 35 1.34 8.35 13.25
C VAL A 35 1.21 8.69 11.78
N LYS A 36 2.29 8.52 11.03
CA LYS A 36 2.29 8.87 9.60
C LYS A 36 1.09 8.14 9.00
N PRO A 37 0.18 8.84 8.32
CA PRO A 37 -1.03 8.21 7.81
C PRO A 37 -0.61 7.04 6.93
N TYR A 38 -1.14 5.85 7.22
CA TYR A 38 -0.87 4.65 6.44
C TYR A 38 -1.05 4.96 4.96
N GLN A 39 0.03 4.81 4.19
CA GLN A 39 0.00 4.90 2.73
C GLN A 39 -0.01 3.47 2.20
N PRO A 40 -1.09 3.01 1.56
CA PRO A 40 -1.09 1.68 0.96
C PRO A 40 -0.01 1.63 -0.12
N VAL A 41 0.86 0.62 -0.04
CA VAL A 41 1.83 0.33 -1.11
C VAL A 41 1.05 -0.09 -2.35
N PRO A 42 1.26 0.54 -3.53
CA PRO A 42 0.57 0.13 -4.75
C PRO A 42 0.88 -1.33 -5.10
N PRO A 43 -0.11 -2.12 -5.53
CA PRO A 43 0.11 -3.49 -5.95
C PRO A 43 0.98 -3.55 -7.21
N THR A 44 1.75 -4.62 -7.37
CA THR A 44 2.50 -4.92 -8.60
C THR A 44 1.88 -6.14 -9.28
N TYR A 45 1.72 -6.05 -10.60
CA TYR A 45 1.12 -7.10 -11.41
C TYR A 45 2.15 -7.76 -12.32
N TYR A 46 1.95 -9.04 -12.58
CA TYR A 46 2.75 -9.82 -13.51
C TYR A 46 1.84 -10.66 -14.40
N VAL A 47 2.23 -10.82 -15.66
CA VAL A 47 1.69 -11.85 -16.56
C VAL A 47 2.81 -12.85 -16.85
N ALA A 48 2.48 -14.13 -16.76
CA ALA A 48 3.42 -15.21 -17.02
C ALA A 48 2.72 -16.35 -17.75
N GLY A 49 3.50 -17.12 -18.49
CA GLY A 49 3.01 -18.26 -19.24
C GLY A 49 4.14 -18.98 -19.95
N THR A 50 3.77 -19.94 -20.80
CA THR A 50 4.69 -20.65 -21.69
C THR A 50 4.24 -20.53 -23.15
N ILE A 51 5.20 -20.58 -24.07
CA ILE A 51 4.96 -20.57 -25.50
C ILE A 51 5.62 -21.79 -26.11
N THR A 52 4.80 -22.61 -26.77
CA THR A 52 5.22 -23.88 -27.35
C THR A 52 4.68 -24.00 -28.77
N ASP A 53 5.41 -24.73 -29.59
CA ASP A 53 4.96 -25.20 -30.88
C ASP A 53 3.75 -26.13 -30.72
N ALA A 54 2.71 -25.92 -31.52
CA ALA A 54 1.45 -26.67 -31.39
C ALA A 54 1.52 -28.09 -31.99
N GLU A 55 2.43 -28.35 -32.92
CA GLU A 55 2.61 -29.64 -33.59
C GLU A 55 3.43 -30.61 -32.74
N ASN A 56 4.54 -30.14 -32.17
CA ASN A 56 5.50 -30.98 -31.45
C ASN A 56 5.67 -30.64 -29.95
N GLY A 57 5.09 -29.54 -29.47
CA GLY A 57 5.17 -29.13 -28.07
C GLY A 57 6.52 -28.53 -27.64
N ALA A 58 7.44 -28.29 -28.58
CA ALA A 58 8.74 -27.72 -28.29
C ALA A 58 8.61 -26.26 -27.80
N PRO A 59 9.45 -25.84 -26.84
CA PRO A 59 9.47 -24.45 -26.38
C PRO A 59 9.89 -23.49 -27.50
N LEU A 60 9.28 -22.32 -27.55
CA LEU A 60 9.61 -21.26 -28.50
C LEU A 60 10.12 -20.02 -27.77
N ALA A 61 11.23 -19.45 -28.25
CA ALA A 61 11.78 -18.17 -27.77
C ALA A 61 11.03 -16.98 -28.39
N ALA A 62 9.70 -16.99 -28.30
CA ALA A 62 8.82 -15.99 -28.86
C ALA A 62 8.92 -14.65 -28.14
N THR A 63 8.74 -13.55 -28.88
CA THR A 63 8.57 -12.21 -28.33
C THR A 63 7.12 -12.03 -27.88
N VAL A 64 6.92 -11.57 -26.65
CA VAL A 64 5.62 -11.36 -26.03
C VAL A 64 5.41 -9.88 -25.78
N SER A 65 4.33 -9.36 -26.35
CA SER A 65 3.91 -7.97 -26.24
C SER A 65 2.57 -7.89 -25.52
N VAL A 66 2.39 -6.88 -24.66
CA VAL A 66 1.11 -6.57 -24.02
C VAL A 66 0.74 -5.12 -24.30
N SER A 67 -0.52 -4.87 -24.65
CA SER A 67 -0.96 -3.52 -25.00
C SER A 67 -0.82 -2.52 -23.84
N GLY A 68 -0.23 -1.37 -24.13
CA GLY A 68 0.08 -0.35 -23.13
C GLY A 68 1.29 -0.67 -22.26
N GLU A 69 2.05 -1.72 -22.57
CA GLU A 69 3.40 -1.92 -22.04
C GLU A 69 4.42 -1.64 -23.16
N GLU A 70 5.45 -0.85 -22.87
CA GLU A 70 6.42 -0.39 -23.88
C GLU A 70 7.49 -1.45 -24.20
N THR A 71 7.80 -2.31 -23.23
CA THR A 71 8.91 -3.26 -23.33
C THR A 71 8.37 -4.68 -23.46
N PRO A 72 8.47 -5.32 -24.64
CA PRO A 72 8.14 -6.73 -24.78
C PRO A 72 9.19 -7.59 -24.07
N VAL A 73 8.84 -8.85 -23.80
CA VAL A 73 9.74 -9.84 -23.22
C VAL A 73 9.92 -11.02 -24.16
N THR A 74 11.10 -11.63 -24.17
CA THR A 74 11.34 -12.87 -24.92
C THR A 74 11.17 -14.06 -23.99
N ALA A 75 10.42 -15.07 -24.43
CA ALA A 75 10.31 -16.34 -23.73
C ALA A 75 11.64 -17.09 -23.70
N ASP A 76 11.88 -17.86 -22.64
CA ASP A 76 13.05 -18.70 -22.51
C ASP A 76 13.08 -19.80 -23.58
N ALA A 77 14.20 -19.97 -24.26
CA ALA A 77 14.32 -20.92 -25.37
C ALA A 77 14.23 -22.40 -24.96
N THR A 78 14.47 -22.72 -23.68
CA THR A 78 14.52 -24.12 -23.19
C THR A 78 13.21 -24.55 -22.55
N SER A 79 12.46 -23.62 -21.98
CA SER A 79 11.21 -23.88 -21.26
C SER A 79 9.98 -23.24 -21.92
N GLY A 80 10.19 -22.30 -22.83
CA GLY A 80 9.14 -21.47 -23.43
C GLY A 80 8.55 -20.46 -22.43
N ALA A 81 9.07 -20.37 -21.20
CA ALA A 81 8.48 -19.58 -20.14
C ALA A 81 8.78 -18.09 -20.30
N TYR A 82 7.80 -17.24 -20.00
CA TYR A 82 7.98 -15.79 -19.90
C TYR A 82 7.33 -15.27 -18.62
N SER A 83 7.82 -14.14 -18.14
CA SER A 83 7.20 -13.35 -17.07
C SER A 83 7.46 -11.88 -17.33
N MET A 84 6.41 -11.07 -17.28
CA MET A 84 6.47 -9.65 -17.53
C MET A 84 5.77 -8.91 -16.40
N LYS A 85 6.47 -7.92 -15.82
CA LYS A 85 5.87 -6.96 -14.91
C LYS A 85 5.02 -5.98 -15.71
N LEU A 86 3.80 -5.75 -15.24
CA LEU A 86 2.85 -4.82 -15.88
C LEU A 86 2.88 -3.49 -15.12
N THR A 87 2.89 -2.39 -15.87
CA THR A 87 2.97 -1.03 -15.34
C THR A 87 1.61 -0.34 -15.27
N SER A 88 0.60 -0.90 -15.94
CA SER A 88 -0.73 -0.31 -16.06
C SER A 88 -1.84 -1.33 -15.79
N THR A 89 -3.01 -0.85 -15.38
CA THR A 89 -4.19 -1.69 -15.05
C THR A 89 -5.27 -1.58 -16.14
N GLY A 90 -6.37 -2.33 -15.99
CA GLY A 90 -7.49 -2.35 -16.92
C GLY A 90 -7.39 -3.44 -17.99
N ALA A 91 -8.19 -3.30 -19.06
CA ALA A 91 -8.25 -4.25 -20.15
C ALA A 91 -6.96 -4.23 -20.98
N LYS A 92 -6.44 -5.42 -21.28
CA LYS A 92 -5.18 -5.67 -21.97
C LYS A 92 -5.35 -6.75 -23.01
N THR A 93 -4.45 -6.74 -23.98
CA THR A 93 -4.29 -7.78 -25.00
C THR A 93 -2.84 -8.24 -24.99
N LEU A 94 -2.63 -9.55 -25.09
CA LEU A 94 -1.33 -10.18 -25.19
C LEU A 94 -1.17 -10.81 -26.58
N THR A 95 -0.03 -10.57 -27.20
CA THR A 95 0.32 -11.12 -28.52
C THR A 95 1.72 -11.72 -28.44
N ALA A 96 1.89 -12.92 -28.97
CA ALA A 96 3.17 -13.58 -29.11
C ALA A 96 3.56 -13.72 -30.59
N GLU A 97 4.81 -13.43 -30.89
CA GLU A 97 5.38 -13.48 -32.24
C GLU A 97 6.69 -14.27 -32.24
N TYR A 98 6.84 -15.15 -33.22
CA TYR A 98 8.07 -15.92 -33.42
C TYR A 98 8.26 -16.13 -34.93
N GLU A 99 9.50 -16.05 -35.40
CA GLU A 99 9.81 -16.12 -36.83
C GLU A 99 9.34 -17.46 -37.42
N GLY A 100 8.62 -17.41 -38.54
CA GLY A 100 8.06 -18.58 -39.21
C GLY A 100 6.70 -19.05 -38.66
N TYR A 101 6.13 -18.35 -37.67
CA TYR A 101 4.79 -18.63 -37.14
C TYR A 101 3.87 -17.45 -37.39
N GLU A 102 2.58 -17.76 -37.55
CA GLU A 102 1.54 -16.73 -37.45
C GLU A 102 1.49 -16.18 -36.01
N PRO A 103 1.29 -14.87 -35.81
CA PRO A 103 1.10 -14.30 -34.48
C PRO A 103 -0.02 -15.02 -33.72
N SER A 104 0.12 -15.17 -32.40
CA SER A 104 -0.80 -15.96 -31.57
C SER A 104 -2.26 -15.48 -31.51
N GLY A 105 -2.59 -14.40 -32.21
CA GLY A 105 -3.78 -13.59 -32.02
C GLY A 105 -3.75 -12.82 -30.70
N ASP A 106 -4.67 -11.87 -30.57
CA ASP A 106 -4.81 -11.05 -29.36
C ASP A 106 -5.56 -11.80 -28.27
N ARG A 107 -4.89 -12.07 -27.16
CA ARG A 107 -5.49 -12.66 -25.96
C ARG A 107 -5.87 -11.57 -24.98
N ALA A 108 -7.17 -11.32 -24.85
CA ALA A 108 -7.68 -10.33 -23.92
C ALA A 108 -7.62 -10.80 -22.46
N PHE A 109 -7.22 -9.92 -21.56
CA PHE A 109 -7.28 -10.11 -20.10
C PHE A 109 -7.51 -8.78 -19.40
N ASN A 110 -7.90 -8.81 -18.12
CA ASN A 110 -8.16 -7.60 -17.35
C ASN A 110 -7.33 -7.58 -16.06
N ILE A 111 -6.61 -6.49 -15.85
CA ILE A 111 -5.85 -6.24 -14.63
C ILE A 111 -6.73 -5.44 -13.67
N PRO A 112 -7.02 -5.94 -12.46
CA PRO A 112 -7.82 -5.23 -11.47
C PRO A 112 -7.26 -3.84 -11.16
N THR A 113 -8.15 -2.88 -10.93
CA THR A 113 -7.78 -1.51 -10.52
C THR A 113 -7.78 -1.33 -9.01
N ASP A 114 -8.39 -2.25 -8.27
CA ASP A 114 -8.76 -2.11 -6.87
C ASP A 114 -8.31 -3.28 -5.99
N LEU A 115 -7.11 -3.83 -6.23
CA LEU A 115 -6.54 -4.78 -5.28
C LEU A 115 -6.35 -4.08 -3.92
N LYS A 116 -7.26 -4.39 -3.01
CA LYS A 116 -7.11 -4.06 -1.59
C LYS A 116 -5.94 -4.90 -1.08
N ASN A 117 -4.85 -4.23 -0.67
CA ASN A 117 -3.82 -4.89 0.13
C ASN A 117 -4.56 -5.60 1.26
N GLY A 118 -4.38 -6.93 1.37
CA GLY A 118 -5.14 -7.76 2.28
C GLY A 118 -5.21 -7.12 3.66
N GLU A 119 -6.41 -6.73 4.08
CA GLU A 119 -6.69 -6.52 5.49
C GLU A 119 -6.58 -7.92 6.11
N SER A 120 -5.44 -8.18 6.75
CA SER A 120 -5.22 -9.34 7.62
C SER A 120 -6.04 -9.23 8.89
#